data_AF-A0A7I8C3U8-F1
#
_entry.id   AF-A0A7I8C3U8-F1
#
_cell.length_a   1.000
_cell.length_b   1.000
_cell.length_c   1.000
_cell.angle_alpha   90.00
_cell.angle_beta   90.00
_cell.angle_gamma   90.00
#
_symmetry.space_group_name_H-M   'P 1'
#
loop_
_entity.id
_entity.type
_entity.pdbx_description
1 polymer ?
#
loop_
_entity_poly.entity_id
_entity_poly.type
_entity_poly.pdbx_seq_one_letter_code
_entity_poly.pdbx_strand_id
1 'polypeptide(L)' 'MDSVALAKKLVKAGLEYSIVTSTAIRDEVARGEIVAKPITRPSTRSSLALTTLREQPMSRFAIASTEMLREKLV' A
#
# COMPACT_ATOMS: atom_id res chain seq x y z
N MET A 1 -6.66 -11.86 -7.53
CA MET A 1 -6.87 -10.63 -8.32
C MET A 1 -5.65 -9.76 -8.07
N ASP A 2 -4.84 -9.51 -9.10
CA ASP A 2 -3.41 -9.27 -8.89
C ASP A 2 -3.02 -7.79 -8.99
N SER A 3 -4.01 -6.90 -9.07
CA SER A 3 -3.79 -5.45 -9.24
C SER A 3 -4.78 -4.63 -8.43
N VAL A 4 -4.30 -3.88 -7.44
CA VAL A 4 -5.11 -2.95 -6.63
C VAL A 4 -5.91 -1.98 -7.51
N ALA A 5 -5.36 -1.56 -8.65
CA ALA A 5 -6.04 -0.66 -9.58
C ALA A 5 -7.31 -1.29 -10.17
N LEU A 6 -7.29 -2.60 -10.47
CA LEU A 6 -8.47 -3.31 -10.97
C LEU A 6 -9.53 -3.46 -9.88
N ALA A 7 -9.13 -3.86 -8.65
CA ALA A 7 -10.06 -3.97 -7.52
C ALA A 7 -10.80 -2.65 -7.29
N LYS A 8 -10.08 -1.53 -7.31
CA LYS A 8 -10.69 -0.20 -7.18
C LYS A 8 -11.75 0.07 -8.24
N LYS A 9 -11.49 -0.28 -9.51
CA LYS A 9 -12.45 -0.08 -10.60
C LYS A 9 -13.73 -0.89 -10.38
N LEU A 10 -13.58 -2.16 -10.00
CA LEU A 10 -14.71 -3.07 -9.76
C LEU A 10 -15.55 -2.64 -8.55
N VAL A 11 -14.90 -2.22 -7.46
CA VAL A 11 -15.59 -1.70 -6.26
C VAL A 11 -16.35 -0.42 -6.60
N LYS A 12 -15.74 0.54 -7.32
CA LYS A 12 -16.43 1.78 -7.73
C LYS A 12 -17.62 1.52 -8.67
N ALA A 13 -17.53 0.48 -9.50
CA ALA A 13 -18.61 0.06 -10.38
C ALA A 13 -19.72 -0.72 -9.64
N GLY A 14 -19.58 -1.00 -8.34
CA GLY A 14 -20.53 -1.78 -7.56
C GLY A 14 -20.55 -3.27 -7.90
N LEU A 15 -19.49 -3.77 -8.54
CA LEU A 15 -19.41 -5.15 -9.03
C LEU A 15 -18.76 -6.12 -8.02
N GLU A 16 -18.06 -5.60 -7.02
CA GLU A 16 -17.32 -6.41 -6.04
C GLU A 16 -17.10 -5.66 -4.72
N TYR A 17 -16.75 -6.39 -3.65
CA TYR A 17 -16.08 -5.87 -2.46
C TYR A 17 -14.65 -6.39 -2.40
N SER A 18 -13.73 -5.64 -1.79
CA SER A 18 -12.32 -6.04 -1.73
C SER A 18 -11.67 -5.67 -0.41
N ILE A 19 -10.69 -6.47 0.02
CA ILE A 19 -9.84 -6.19 1.19
C ILE A 19 -8.52 -5.63 0.69
N VAL A 20 -8.22 -4.39 1.07
CA VAL A 20 -7.02 -3.66 0.64
C VAL A 20 -6.40 -2.91 1.82
N THR A 21 -5.13 -2.53 1.70
CA THR A 21 -4.49 -1.66 2.69
C THR A 21 -5.17 -0.29 2.72
N SER A 22 -5.31 0.29 3.91
CA SER A 22 -5.98 1.59 4.07
C SER A 22 -5.30 2.71 3.28
N THR A 23 -3.97 2.64 3.11
CA THR A 23 -3.19 3.57 2.30
C THR A 23 -3.56 3.52 0.83
N ALA A 24 -3.93 2.35 0.30
CA ALA A 24 -4.28 2.21 -1.10
C ALA A 24 -5.56 2.95 -1.47
N ILE A 25 -6.50 3.17 -0.54
CA ILE A 25 -7.83 3.71 -0.83
C ILE A 25 -8.14 5.03 -0.13
N ARG A 26 -7.12 5.67 0.47
CA ARG A 26 -7.27 6.89 1.27
C ARG A 26 -7.98 8.01 0.49
N ASP A 27 -7.55 8.24 -0.74
CA ASP A 27 -8.06 9.37 -1.53
C ASP A 27 -9.48 9.11 -2.05
N GLU A 28 -9.77 7.88 -2.47
CA GLU A 28 -11.12 7.48 -2.90
C GLU A 28 -12.13 7.59 -1.75
N VAL A 29 -11.74 7.22 -0.54
CA VAL A 29 -12.58 7.39 0.66
C VAL A 29 -12.75 8.87 0.98
N ALA A 30 -11.69 9.67 0.92
CA ALA A 30 -11.75 11.11 1.17
C ALA A 30 -12.66 11.84 0.17
N ARG A 31 -12.72 11.38 -1.09
CA ARG A 31 -13.64 11.90 -2.12
C ARG A 31 -15.06 11.32 -2.04
N GLY A 32 -15.32 10.35 -1.14
CA GLY A 32 -16.61 9.68 -1.02
C GLY A 32 -16.95 8.75 -2.20
N GLU A 33 -15.96 8.37 -3.01
CA GLU A 33 -16.16 7.48 -4.17
C GLU A 33 -16.37 6.02 -3.74
N ILE A 34 -15.83 5.63 -2.58
CA ILE A 34 -16.00 4.30 -2.00
C ILE A 34 -16.19 4.42 -0.48
N VAL A 35 -16.83 3.42 0.11
CA VAL A 35 -16.97 3.28 1.56
C VAL A 35 -16.05 2.17 2.05
N ALA A 36 -15.21 2.47 3.05
CA ALA A 36 -14.32 1.48 3.67
C ALA A 36 -14.77 1.17 5.10
N LYS A 37 -14.60 -0.09 5.52
CA LYS A 37 -14.81 -0.54 6.90
C LYS A 37 -13.52 -1.20 7.43
N PRO A 38 -13.04 -0.83 8.62
CA PRO A 38 -11.84 -1.43 9.19
C PRO A 38 -12.10 -2.87 9.63
N ILE A 39 -11.14 -3.76 9.35
CA ILE A 39 -11.14 -5.13 9.88
C ILE A 39 -10.53 -5.10 11.28
N THR A 40 -11.33 -5.39 12.31
CA THR A 40 -10.92 -5.21 13.71
C THR A 40 -10.44 -6.50 14.39
N ARG A 41 -10.83 -7.70 13.93
CA ARG A 41 -10.43 -8.98 14.54
C ARG A 41 -10.34 -10.15 13.54
N PRO A 42 -9.17 -10.82 13.44
CA PRO A 42 -7.84 -10.31 13.80
C PRO A 42 -7.43 -9.16 12.86
N SER A 43 -6.65 -8.20 13.37
CA SER A 43 -6.08 -7.16 12.51
C SER A 43 -5.06 -7.79 11.56
N THR A 44 -5.25 -7.65 10.24
CA THR A 44 -4.24 -8.06 9.26
C THR A 44 -3.08 -7.06 9.28
N ARG A 45 -1.91 -7.51 9.71
CA ARG A 45 -0.67 -6.71 9.66
C ARG A 45 0.17 -7.15 8.47
N SER A 46 0.45 -6.20 7.57
CA SER A 46 1.41 -6.38 6.49
C SER A 46 2.74 -5.76 6.89
N SER A 47 3.85 -6.48 6.67
CA SER A 47 5.20 -5.95 6.83
C SER A 47 5.76 -5.55 5.47
N LEU A 48 6.40 -4.39 5.40
CA LEU A 48 7.09 -3.89 4.21
C LEU A 48 8.59 -3.89 4.49
N ALA A 49 9.38 -4.34 3.52
CA ALA A 49 10.84 -4.38 3.62
C ALA A 49 11.47 -3.75 2.37
N LEU A 50 12.55 -3.01 2.60
CA LEU A 50 13.46 -2.57 1.54
C LEU A 50 14.55 -3.65 1.39
N THR A 51 14.60 -4.28 0.22
CA THR A 51 15.54 -5.36 -0.07
C THR A 51 16.63 -4.88 -1.02
N THR A 52 17.88 -5.22 -0.71
CA THR A 52 19.06 -4.93 -1.53
C THR A 52 19.91 -6.19 -1.68
N LEU A 53 20.75 -6.24 -2.72
CA LEU A 53 21.70 -7.32 -2.87
C LEU A 53 22.68 -7.31 -1.68
N ARG A 54 22.88 -8.49 -1.07
CA ARG A 54 23.79 -8.62 0.07
C ARG A 54 25.25 -8.46 -0.33
N GLU A 55 25.60 -8.99 -1.50
CA GLU A 55 26.98 -9.08 -1.99
C GLU A 55 27.48 -7.78 -2.62
N GLN A 56 26.56 -6.87 -2.95
CA GLN A 56 26.89 -5.62 -3.63
C GLN A 56 26.66 -4.43 -2.69
N PRO A 57 27.68 -3.58 -2.45
CA PRO A 57 27.47 -2.37 -1.68
C PRO A 57 26.47 -1.45 -2.39
N MET A 58 25.57 -0.85 -1.60
CA MET A 58 24.60 0.11 -2.12
C MET A 58 25.32 1.34 -2.68
N SER A 59 24.85 1.84 -3.83
CA SER A 59 25.31 3.13 -4.34
C SER A 59 24.88 4.26 -3.39
N ARG A 60 25.60 5.39 -3.43
CA ARG A 60 25.22 6.59 -2.66
C ARG A 60 23.78 7.04 -2.93
N PHE A 61 23.31 6.88 -4.18
CA PHE A 61 21.93 7.19 -4.55
C PHE A 61 20.91 6.23 -3.92
N ALA A 62 21.23 4.94 -3.85
CA ALA A 62 20.36 3.95 -3.21
C ALA A 62 20.29 4.15 -1.69
N ILE A 63 21.40 4.54 -1.05
CA ILE A 63 21.43 4.90 0.37
C ILE A 63 20.54 6.12 0.62
N ALA A 64 20.77 7.23 -0.10
CA ALA A 64 19.97 8.44 0.05
C ALA A 64 18.47 8.20 -0.20
N SER A 65 18.15 7.37 -1.20
CA SER A 65 16.76 6.98 -1.48
C SER A 65 16.15 6.15 -0.34
N THR A 66 16.92 5.23 0.24
CA THR A 66 16.50 4.43 1.40
C THR A 66 16.26 5.30 2.63
N GLU A 67 17.13 6.28 2.88
CA GLU A 67 16.99 7.24 3.98
C GLU A 67 15.73 8.10 3.81
N MET A 68 15.53 8.67 2.61
CA MET A 68 14.31 9.45 2.30
C MET A 68 13.04 8.61 2.48
N LEU A 69 13.05 7.35 2.05
CA LEU A 69 11.89 6.47 2.23
C LEU A 69 11.65 6.16 3.71
N ARG A 70 12.69 5.94 4.51
CA ARG A 70 12.56 5.72 5.96
C ARG A 70 11.96 6.92 6.67
N GLU A 71 12.37 8.14 6.32
CA GLU A 71 11.82 9.37 6.92
C GLU A 71 10.31 9.55 6.63
N LYS A 72 9.85 9.10 5.45
CA LYS A 72 8.44 9.26 5.05
C LYS A 72 7.51 8.11 5.45
N LEU A 73 8.07 6.96 5.81
CA LEU A 73 7.32 5.73 6.09
C LEU A 73 7.27 5.34 7.58
N VAL A 74 8.11 5.96 8.42
CA VAL A 74 8.12 5.81 9.89
C VAL A 74 7.44 7.02 10.52
#